data_AF-A0A920LZF1-F1
#
_entry.id   AF-A0A920LZF1-F1
#
_cell.length_a   1.000
_cell.length_b   1.000
_cell.length_c   1.000
_cell.angle_alpha   90.00
_cell.angle_beta   90.00
_cell.angle_gamma   90.00
#
_symmetry.space_group_name_H-M   'P 1'
#
loop_
_entity.id
_entity.type
_entity.pdbx_description
1 polymer ?
#
loop_
_entity_poly.entity_id
_entity_poly.type
_entity_poly.pdbx_seq_one_letter_code
_entity_poly.pdbx_strand_id
1 'polypeptide(L)'
;MLKKKVNSDKSFKQEAEEKVKIGLIVSEIGIKNNINVTDKEVETALARICMQYPGKEKEIIEHYKTNPNALNSLKGPIFEDKVMKFIEEKANISSKKLILMTY
;
A
#
# COMPACT_ATOMS: atom_id res chain seq x y z
N MET A 1 10.76 9.82 37.08
CA MET A 1 11.26 9.49 35.73
C MET A 1 10.27 9.92 34.64
N LEU A 2 10.11 11.23 34.38
CA LEU A 2 9.12 11.74 33.41
C LEU A 2 9.69 12.89 32.56
N LYS A 3 10.76 12.62 31.80
CA LYS A 3 11.28 13.55 30.78
C LYS A 3 11.44 12.82 29.43
N LYS A 4 10.32 12.54 28.75
CA LYS A 4 10.33 12.06 27.35
C LYS A 4 9.00 12.34 26.63
N LYS A 5 8.50 13.58 26.66
CA LYS A 5 7.18 13.90 26.07
C LYS A 5 7.09 15.13 25.15
N VAL A 6 8.18 15.84 24.85
CA VAL A 6 8.08 17.16 24.17
C VAL A 6 9.02 17.35 22.96
N ASN A 7 9.78 16.32 22.55
CA ASN A 7 10.64 16.42 21.34
C ASN A 7 10.14 15.57 20.16
N SER A 8 8.98 14.93 20.32
CA SER A 8 8.41 14.01 19.33
C SER A 8 7.41 14.68 18.39
N ASP A 9 6.70 15.72 18.81
CA ASP A 9 5.60 16.29 18.02
C ASP A 9 6.06 16.93 16.71
N LYS A 10 7.22 17.59 16.67
CA LYS A 10 7.76 18.15 15.42
C LYS A 10 8.23 17.08 14.43
N SER A 11 8.93 16.06 14.93
CA SER A 11 9.42 14.94 14.10
C SER A 11 8.26 14.10 13.56
N PHE A 12 7.29 13.76 14.39
CA PHE A 12 6.09 13.04 13.96
C PHE A 12 5.25 13.88 12.99
N LYS A 13 5.16 15.20 13.21
CA LYS A 13 4.45 16.09 12.29
C LYS A 13 5.13 16.14 10.93
N GLN A 14 6.46 16.26 10.87
CA GLN A 14 7.20 16.23 9.60
C GLN A 14 7.00 14.90 8.86
N GLU A 15 7.12 13.77 9.57
CA GLU A 15 6.92 12.45 8.97
C GLU A 15 5.48 12.27 8.45
N ALA A 16 4.48 12.76 9.20
CA ALA A 16 3.09 12.73 8.77
C ALA A 16 2.84 13.63 7.55
N GLU A 17 3.43 14.84 7.51
CA GLU A 17 3.34 15.75 6.37
C GLU A 17 3.94 15.12 5.10
N GLU A 18 5.08 14.42 5.22
CA GLU A 18 5.70 13.71 4.11
C GLU A 18 4.82 12.56 3.60
N LYS A 19 4.29 11.72 4.50
CA LYS A 19 3.40 10.60 4.13
C LYS A 19 2.11 11.08 3.47
N VAL A 20 1.49 12.14 3.99
CA VAL A 20 0.30 12.74 3.39
C VAL A 20 0.62 13.32 2.02
N LYS A 21 1.75 14.00 1.86
CA LYS A 21 2.17 14.56 0.57
C LYS A 21 2.40 13.47 -0.48
N ILE A 22 3.08 12.39 -0.11
CA ILE A 22 3.30 11.24 -1.01
C ILE A 22 1.96 10.61 -1.39
N GLY A 23 1.07 10.36 -0.42
CA GLY A 23 -0.26 9.80 -0.69
C GLY A 23 -1.10 10.64 -1.64
N LEU A 24 -1.03 11.97 -1.50
CA LEU A 24 -1.69 12.92 -2.41
C LEU A 24 -1.11 12.85 -3.83
N ILE A 25 0.22 12.79 -3.97
CA ILE A 25 0.88 12.68 -5.28
C ILE A 25 0.51 11.36 -5.97
N VAL A 26 0.56 10.24 -5.24
CA VAL A 26 0.18 8.91 -5.75
C VAL A 26 -1.29 8.91 -6.20
N SER A 27 -2.18 9.50 -5.39
CA SER A 27 -3.60 9.62 -5.74
C SER A 27 -3.82 10.44 -7.01
N GLU A 28 -3.16 11.59 -7.13
CA GLU A 28 -3.25 12.46 -8.31
C GLU A 28 -2.75 11.76 -9.58
N ILE A 29 -1.63 11.03 -9.48
CA ILE A 29 -1.10 10.24 -10.61
C ILE A 29 -2.08 9.15 -11.01
N GLY A 30 -2.67 8.44 -10.05
CA GLY A 30 -3.67 7.41 -10.33
C GLY A 30 -4.92 7.96 -11.00
N ILE A 31 -5.44 9.11 -10.55
CA ILE A 31 -6.58 9.79 -11.17
C ILE A 31 -6.25 10.22 -12.60
N LYS A 32 -5.11 10.90 -12.82
CA LYS A 32 -4.71 11.39 -14.15
C LYS A 32 -4.55 10.28 -15.18
N ASN A 33 -4.09 9.11 -14.75
CA ASN A 33 -3.86 7.96 -15.62
C ASN A 33 -5.03 6.96 -15.61
N ASN A 34 -6.16 7.29 -14.97
CA ASN A 34 -7.34 6.43 -14.84
C ASN A 34 -7.01 5.00 -14.36
N ILE A 35 -6.06 4.91 -13.42
CA ILE A 35 -5.65 3.64 -12.85
C ILE A 35 -6.79 3.14 -11.97
N ASN A 36 -7.50 2.11 -12.42
CA ASN A 36 -8.60 1.53 -11.65
C ASN A 36 -8.23 0.13 -11.19
N VAL A 37 -8.62 -0.22 -9.95
CA VAL A 37 -8.44 -1.58 -9.43
C VAL A 37 -9.52 -2.46 -10.03
N THR A 38 -9.11 -3.56 -10.66
CA THR A 38 -10.05 -4.50 -11.29
C THR A 38 -10.52 -5.53 -10.26
N ASP A 39 -11.76 -6.00 -10.38
CA ASP A 39 -12.32 -7.01 -9.47
C ASP A 39 -11.47 -8.29 -9.43
N LYS A 40 -10.86 -8.68 -10.56
CA LYS A 40 -9.90 -9.81 -10.62
C LYS A 40 -8.69 -9.64 -9.71
N GLU A 41 -8.18 -8.40 -9.55
CA GLU A 41 -7.03 -8.12 -8.70
C GLU A 41 -7.42 -8.26 -7.23
N VAL A 42 -8.63 -7.82 -6.89
CA VAL A 42 -9.22 -7.98 -5.55
C VAL A 42 -9.44 -9.46 -5.24
N GLU A 43 -9.99 -10.24 -6.18
CA GLU A 43 -10.15 -11.70 -6.03
C GLU A 43 -8.80 -12.41 -5.85
N THR A 44 -7.78 -12.02 -6.62
CA THR A 44 -6.44 -12.58 -6.50
C THR A 44 -5.82 -12.27 -5.13
N ALA A 45 -5.99 -11.04 -4.63
CA ALA A 45 -5.52 -10.65 -3.31
C ALA A 45 -6.29 -11.39 -2.20
N LEU A 46 -7.60 -11.56 -2.35
CA LEU A 46 -8.44 -12.34 -1.44
C LEU A 46 -8.00 -13.82 -1.40
N ALA A 47 -7.70 -14.40 -2.56
CA ALA A 47 -7.18 -15.77 -2.66
C ALA A 47 -5.83 -15.91 -1.93
N ARG A 48 -4.93 -14.94 -2.07
CA ARG A 48 -3.65 -14.92 -1.33
C ARG A 48 -3.86 -14.87 0.19
N ILE A 49 -4.84 -14.09 0.66
CA ILE A 49 -5.19 -14.02 2.08
C ILE A 49 -5.75 -15.36 2.54
N CYS A 50 -6.63 -15.99 1.77
CA CYS A 50 -7.18 -17.32 2.06
C CYS A 50 -6.05 -18.37 2.19
N MET A 51 -5.07 -18.34 1.29
CA MET A 51 -3.89 -19.23 1.36
C MET A 51 -3.04 -19.01 2.61
N GLN A 52 -2.97 -17.78 3.13
CA GLN A 52 -2.24 -17.49 4.38
C GLN A 52 -2.98 -17.96 5.62
N TYR A 53 -4.31 -18.13 5.55
CA TYR A 53 -5.18 -18.51 6.67
C TYR A 53 -6.02 -19.76 6.35
N PRO A 54 -5.39 -20.95 6.26
CA PRO A 54 -6.11 -22.19 5.98
C PRO A 54 -7.16 -22.48 7.06
N GLY A 55 -8.38 -22.80 6.66
CA GLY A 55 -9.51 -23.09 7.56
C GLY A 55 -10.41 -21.90 7.92
N LYS A 56 -10.02 -20.66 7.59
CA LYS A 56 -10.85 -19.44 7.77
C LYS A 56 -11.34 -18.83 6.46
N GLU A 57 -11.16 -19.52 5.34
CA GLU A 57 -11.44 -19.01 4.00
C GLU A 57 -12.89 -18.54 3.85
N LYS A 58 -13.85 -19.30 4.40
CA LYS A 58 -15.28 -18.95 4.35
C LYS A 58 -15.60 -17.65 5.09
N GLU A 59 -15.11 -17.51 6.32
CA GLU A 59 -15.31 -16.30 7.12
C GLU A 59 -14.67 -15.07 6.45
N ILE A 60 -13.49 -15.25 5.86
CA ILE A 60 -12.79 -14.18 5.14
C ILE A 60 -13.62 -13.75 3.93
N ILE A 61 -14.04 -14.68 3.07
CA ILE A 61 -14.85 -14.36 1.87
C ILE A 61 -16.16 -13.69 2.25
N GLU A 62 -16.84 -14.18 3.29
CA GLU A 62 -18.10 -13.60 3.78
C GLU A 62 -17.90 -12.21 4.37
N HIS A 63 -16.80 -11.99 5.10
CA HIS A 63 -16.42 -10.68 5.61
C HIS A 63 -16.20 -9.66 4.48
N TYR A 64 -15.49 -10.04 3.43
CA TYR A 64 -15.25 -9.15 2.29
C TYR A 64 -16.52 -8.92 1.45
N LYS A 65 -17.43 -9.91 1.34
CA LYS A 65 -18.71 -9.73 0.64
C LYS A 65 -19.69 -8.82 1.39
N THR A 66 -19.73 -8.92 2.72
CA THR A 66 -20.67 -8.17 3.55
C THR A 66 -20.17 -6.76 3.89
N ASN A 67 -18.85 -6.55 3.90
CA ASN A 67 -18.24 -5.30 4.31
C ASN A 67 -17.55 -4.57 3.14
N PRO A 68 -18.21 -3.57 2.51
CA PRO A 68 -17.59 -2.78 1.45
C PRO A 68 -16.37 -1.99 1.94
N ASN A 69 -16.28 -1.66 3.23
CA ASN A 69 -15.10 -1.00 3.78
C ASN A 69 -13.87 -1.92 3.78
N ALA A 70 -14.06 -3.22 4.05
CA ALA A 70 -12.98 -4.20 3.99
C ALA A 70 -12.44 -4.34 2.56
N LEU A 71 -13.33 -4.35 1.57
CA LEU A 71 -12.94 -4.33 0.16
C LEU A 71 -12.16 -3.06 -0.20
N ASN A 72 -12.57 -1.89 0.27
CA ASN A 72 -11.85 -0.64 0.03
C ASN A 72 -10.45 -0.65 0.65
N SER A 73 -10.29 -1.21 1.86
CA SER A 73 -8.98 -1.40 2.48
C SER A 73 -8.08 -2.34 1.70
N LEU A 74 -8.64 -3.33 0.99
CA LEU A 74 -7.88 -4.21 0.11
C LEU A 74 -7.53 -3.54 -1.23
N LYS A 75 -8.42 -2.68 -1.73
CA LYS A 75 -8.19 -1.90 -2.96
C LYS A 75 -7.08 -0.86 -2.80
N GLY A 76 -6.92 -0.26 -1.62
CA GLY A 76 -5.89 0.76 -1.36
C GLY A 76 -4.46 0.31 -1.74
N PRO A 77 -3.94 -0.78 -1.13
CA PRO A 77 -2.62 -1.30 -1.46
C PRO A 77 -2.48 -1.73 -2.93
N ILE A 78 -3.51 -2.34 -3.52
CA ILE A 78 -3.49 -2.78 -4.92
C ILE A 78 -3.38 -1.57 -5.86
N PHE A 79 -4.13 -0.50 -5.56
CA PHE A 79 -4.06 0.75 -6.31
C PHE A 79 -2.68 1.38 -6.22
N GLU A 80 -2.10 1.44 -5.01
CA GLU A 80 -0.77 2.00 -4.78
C GLU A 80 0.31 1.23 -5.54
N ASP A 81 0.31 -0.11 -5.46
CA ASP A 81 1.23 -0.97 -6.22
C ASP A 81 1.13 -0.73 -7.73
N LYS A 82 -0.09 -0.48 -8.23
CA LYS A 82 -0.34 -0.26 -9.66
C LYS A 82 0.15 1.11 -10.11
N VAL A 83 -0.08 2.15 -9.30
CA VAL A 83 0.48 3.49 -9.54
C VAL A 83 2.00 3.43 -9.50
N MET A 84 2.59 2.69 -8.55
CA MET A 84 4.03 2.53 -8.44
C MET A 84 4.61 1.85 -9.68
N LYS A 85 4.02 0.74 -10.15
CA LYS A 85 4.43 0.08 -11.39
C LYS A 85 4.36 1.00 -12.60
N PHE A 86 3.32 1.83 -12.69
CA PHE A 86 3.19 2.81 -13.78
C PHE A 86 4.28 3.89 -13.72
N ILE A 87 4.65 4.33 -12.52
CA ILE A 87 5.77 5.25 -12.31
C ILE A 87 7.08 4.56 -12.70
N GLU A 88 7.29 3.31 -12.31
CA GLU A 88 8.47 2.51 -12.66
C GLU A 88 8.61 2.32 -14.18
N GLU A 89 7.52 2.03 -14.89
CA GLU A 89 7.51 1.88 -16.35
C GLU A 89 7.88 3.19 -17.08
N LYS A 90 7.52 4.35 -16.51
CA LYS A 90 7.87 5.67 -17.06
C LYS A 90 9.20 6.21 -16.53
N ALA A 91 9.69 5.69 -15.41
CA ALA A 91 10.92 6.12 -14.79
C ALA A 91 12.12 5.50 -15.50
N ASN A 92 13.17 6.30 -15.68
CA ASN A 92 14.44 5.80 -16.19
C ASN A 92 15.17 5.07 -15.04
N ILE A 93 14.88 3.78 -14.86
CA ILE A 93 15.44 2.98 -13.77
C ILE A 93 16.91 2.71 -14.08
N SER A 94 17.81 3.38 -13.35
CA SER A 94 19.23 3.05 -13.34
C SER A 94 19.51 2.01 -12.26
N SER A 95 19.70 0.75 -12.66
CA SER A 95 20.00 -0.35 -11.76
C SER A 95 21.41 -0.23 -11.20
N LYS A 96 21.56 0.21 -9.94
CA LYS A 96 22.83 0.19 -9.23
C LYS A 96 22.93 -1.10 -8.41
N LYS A 97 23.72 -2.06 -8.90
CA LYS A 97 24.00 -3.32 -8.18
C LYS A 97 24.79 -3.02 -6.90
N LEU A 98 24.13 -3.10 -5.76
CA LEU A 98 24.80 -3.04 -4.46
C LEU A 98 25.36 -4.42 -4.14
N ILE A 99 26.68 -4.56 -4.25
CA ILE A 99 27.41 -5.74 -3.80
C ILE A 99 27.56 -5.57 -2.29
N LEU A 100 26.78 -6.31 -1.49
CA LEU A 100 27.09 -6.46 -0.07
C LEU A 100 28.36 -7.30 0.03
N MET A 101 29.52 -6.63 0.12
CA MET A 101 30.72 -7.28 0.64
C MET A 101 30.49 -7.50 2.13
N THR A 102 30.16 -8.74 2.44
CA THR A 102 30.13 -9.32 3.78
C THR A 102 31.46 -9.08 4.50
N TYR A 103 31.37 -8.57 5.73
CA TYR A 103 32.44 -8.56 6.73
C TYR A 103 31.88 -9.09 8.04
#